data_AF-A0A943HKK6-F1
#
_entry.id   AF-A0A943HKK6-F1
#
_cell.length_a   1.000
_cell.length_b   1.000
_cell.length_c   1.000
_cell.angle_alpha   90.00
_cell.angle_beta   90.00
_cell.angle_gamma   90.00
#
_symmetry.space_group_name_H-M   'P 1'
#
loop_
_entity.id
_entity.type
_entity.pdbx_description
1 polymer ?
#
loop_
_entity_poly.entity_id
_entity_poly.type
_entity_poly.pdbx_seq_one_letter_code
_entity_poly.pdbx_strand_id
1 'polypeptide(L)' 'MFRRISKAERERRAARAELETTVQALHANERAFKEAQDPFYIEQLTYQHAALLCRWRALLHILRADRENL' A
#
# COMPACT_ATOMS: atom_id res chain seq x y z
N MET A 1 7.59 -22.50 24.64
CA MET A 1 8.47 -22.72 23.48
C MET A 1 8.32 -21.53 22.52
N PHE A 2 9.25 -20.57 22.52
CA PHE A 2 9.19 -19.42 21.61
C PHE A 2 9.48 -19.89 20.18
N ARG A 3 8.45 -19.99 19.33
CA ARG A 3 8.65 -20.22 17.90
C ARG A 3 9.30 -18.97 17.30
N ARG A 4 10.55 -19.07 16.85
CA ARG A 4 11.19 -17.99 16.07
C ARG A 4 10.34 -17.74 14.83
N ILE A 5 9.78 -16.54 14.73
CA ILE A 5 9.07 -16.11 13.53
C ILE A 5 10.09 -16.16 12.38
N SER A 6 9.75 -16.87 11.30
CA SER A 6 10.61 -16.95 10.12
C SER A 6 10.74 -15.56 9.50
N LYS A 7 11.85 -15.32 8.78
CA LYS A 7 12.06 -14.06 8.05
C LYS A 7 10.89 -13.76 7.12
N ALA A 8 10.38 -14.79 6.42
CA ALA A 8 9.22 -14.71 5.53
C ALA A 8 7.94 -14.25 6.26
N GLU A 9 7.63 -14.82 7.44
CA GLU A 9 6.44 -14.42 8.20
C GLU A 9 6.56 -12.99 8.74
N ARG A 10 7.78 -12.52 9.05
CA ARG A 10 8.01 -11.12 9.43
C ARG A 10 7.81 -10.17 8.23
N GLU A 11 8.36 -10.51 7.07
CA GLU A 11 8.17 -9.75 5.82
C GLU A 11 6.70 -9.70 5.41
N ARG A 12 5.97 -10.80 5.58
CA ARG A 12 4.53 -10.87 5.35
C ARG A 12 3.73 -9.94 6.25
N ARG A 13 4.03 -9.93 7.55
CA ARG A 13 3.38 -9.02 8.51
C ARG A 13 3.66 -7.56 8.18
N ALA A 14 4.90 -7.25 7.81
CA ALA A 14 5.28 -5.91 7.36
C ALA A 14 4.51 -5.51 6.09
N ALA A 15 4.45 -6.39 5.08
CA ALA A 15 3.70 -6.14 3.84
C ALA A 15 2.20 -5.96 4.08
N ARG A 16 1.60 -6.69 5.03
CA ARG A 16 0.18 -6.50 5.42
C ARG A 16 -0.06 -5.16 6.10
N ALA A 17 0.79 -4.80 7.07
CA ALA A 17 0.69 -3.51 7.75
C ALA A 17 0.86 -2.35 6.76
N GLU A 18 1.82 -2.47 5.84
CA GLU A 18 2.04 -1.47 4.81
C GLU A 18 0.89 -1.39 3.80
N LEU A 19 0.26 -2.52 3.47
CA LEU A 19 -0.91 -2.55 2.59
C LEU A 19 -2.07 -1.76 3.20
N GLU A 20 -2.33 -1.96 4.49
CA GLU A 20 -3.35 -1.23 5.23
C GLU A 20 -3.09 0.28 5.23
N THR A 21 -1.85 0.69 5.54
CA THR A 21 -1.45 2.11 5.47
C THR A 21 -1.58 2.68 4.06
N THR A 22 -1.21 1.90 3.03
CA THR A 22 -1.33 2.32 1.61
C THR A 22 -2.79 2.55 1.23
N VAL A 23 -3.71 1.69 1.67
CA VAL A 23 -5.16 1.85 1.43
C VAL A 23 -5.70 3.09 2.15
N GLN A 24 -5.29 3.33 3.40
CA GLN A 24 -5.66 4.55 4.13
C GLN A 24 -5.16 5.81 3.41
N ALA A 25 -3.92 5.78 2.89
CA ALA A 25 -3.34 6.88 2.11
C ALA A 25 -4.07 7.11 0.78
N LEU A 26 -4.49 6.04 0.07
CA LEU A 26 -5.31 6.15 -1.14
C LEU A 26 -6.63 6.87 -0.84
N HIS A 27 -7.35 6.45 0.21
CA HIS A 27 -8.60 7.10 0.60
C HIS A 27 -8.40 8.56 1.05
N ALA A 28 -7.29 8.86 1.73
CA ALA A 28 -6.97 10.24 2.10
C ALA A 28 -6.69 11.10 0.86
N ASN A 29 -5.93 10.57 -0.11
CA ASN A 29 -5.65 11.23 -1.37
C ASN A 29 -6.93 11.45 -2.20
N GLU A 30 -7.83 10.46 -2.27
CA GLU A 30 -9.14 10.58 -2.93
C GLU A 30 -10.02 11.67 -2.32
N ARG A 31 -10.01 11.80 -0.98
CA ARG A 31 -10.72 12.90 -0.30
C ARG A 31 -10.10 14.25 -0.63
N ALA A 32 -8.77 14.37 -0.52
CA ALA A 32 -8.06 15.59 -0.86
C ALA A 32 -8.27 16.00 -2.32
N PHE A 33 -8.34 15.05 -3.25
CA PHE A 33 -8.60 15.29 -4.67
C PHE A 33 -9.99 15.87 -4.91
N LYS A 34 -11.01 15.38 -4.20
CA LYS A 34 -12.39 15.89 -4.29
C LYS A 34 -12.52 17.32 -3.77
N GLU A 35 -11.69 17.70 -2.80
CA GLU A 35 -11.71 19.03 -2.17
C GLU A 35 -10.77 20.03 -2.85
N ALA A 36 -9.82 19.55 -3.65
CA ALA A 36 -8.84 20.38 -4.33
C ALA A 36 -9.48 21.24 -5.42
N GLN A 37 -9.14 22.53 -5.41
CA GLN A 37 -9.52 23.50 -6.45
C GLN A 37 -8.29 23.97 -7.24
N ASP A 38 -7.12 23.91 -6.63
CA ASP A 38 -5.87 24.33 -7.26
C ASP A 38 -5.39 23.31 -8.30
N PRO A 39 -5.20 23.70 -9.57
CA PRO A 39 -4.82 22.77 -10.64
C PRO A 39 -3.48 22.06 -10.41
N PHE A 40 -2.51 22.75 -9.82
CA PHE A 40 -1.19 22.16 -9.55
C PHE A 40 -1.27 21.12 -8.43
N TYR A 41 -2.06 21.39 -7.40
CA TYR A 41 -2.33 20.45 -6.33
C TYR A 41 -3.12 19.22 -6.82
N ILE A 42 -4.08 19.40 -7.74
CA ILE A 42 -4.78 18.30 -8.42
C ILE A 42 -3.80 17.41 -9.19
N GLU A 43 -2.86 18.00 -9.94
CA GLU A 43 -1.83 17.26 -10.66
C GLU A 43 -0.92 16.49 -9.69
N GLN A 44 -0.46 17.14 -8.62
CA GLN A 44 0.32 16.49 -7.57
C GLN A 44 -0.42 15.30 -6.95
N LEU A 45 -1.70 15.47 -6.61
CA LEU A 45 -2.53 14.41 -6.05
C LEU A 45 -2.72 13.24 -7.04
N THR A 46 -2.81 13.54 -8.34
CA THR A 46 -2.89 12.52 -9.40
C THR A 46 -1.64 11.64 -9.43
N TYR A 47 -0.45 12.25 -9.41
CA TYR A 47 0.80 11.48 -9.37
C TYR A 47 0.97 10.70 -8.07
N GLN A 48 0.57 11.29 -6.93
CA GLN A 48 0.57 10.58 -5.65
C GLN A 48 -0.35 9.36 -5.68
N HIS A 49 -1.55 9.49 -6.25
CA HIS A 49 -2.49 8.39 -6.40
C HIS A 49 -1.88 7.25 -7.23
N ALA A 50 -1.25 7.58 -8.37
CA ALA A 50 -0.59 6.59 -9.21
C ALA A 50 0.55 5.86 -8.47
N ALA A 51 1.38 6.60 -7.71
CA ALA A 51 2.45 6.01 -6.90
C ALA A 51 1.90 5.04 -5.82
N LEU A 52 0.82 5.44 -5.15
CA LEU A 52 0.15 4.60 -4.15
C LEU A 52 -0.46 3.34 -4.77
N LEU A 53 -1.08 3.43 -5.96
CA LEU A 53 -1.59 2.25 -6.68
C LEU A 53 -0.47 1.30 -7.10
N CYS A 54 0.67 1.82 -7.56
CA CYS A 54 1.84 1.02 -7.86
C CYS A 54 2.34 0.27 -6.62
N ARG A 55 2.41 0.96 -5.47
CA ARG A 55 2.83 0.33 -4.21
C ARG A 55 1.83 -0.73 -3.74
N TRP A 56 0.53 -0.43 -3.81
CA TRP A 56 -0.54 -1.36 -3.49
C TRP A 56 -0.45 -2.64 -4.32
N ARG A 57 -0.25 -2.52 -5.64
CA ARG A 57 -0.06 -3.68 -6.54
C ARG A 57 1.17 -4.50 -6.16
N ALA A 58 2.31 -3.86 -5.88
CA ALA A 58 3.53 -4.55 -5.47
C ALA A 58 3.32 -5.35 -4.17
N LEU A 59 2.65 -4.76 -3.17
CA LEU A 59 2.33 -5.43 -1.91
C LEU A 59 1.39 -6.62 -2.11
N LEU A 60 0.38 -6.48 -2.97
CA LEU A 60 -0.50 -7.60 -3.33
C LEU A 60 0.26 -8.74 -4.01
N HIS A 61 1.22 -8.44 -4.88
CA HIS A 61 2.07 -9.47 -5.49
C HIS A 61 2.89 -10.22 -4.44
N ILE A 62 3.51 -9.53 -3.49
CA ILE A 62 4.26 -10.15 -2.39
C ILE A 62 3.35 -11.09 -1.58
N LEU A 63 2.16 -10.62 -1.21
CA LEU A 63 1.23 -11.39 -0.39
C LEU A 63 0.57 -12.57 -1.13
N ARG A 64 0.47 -12.51 -2.47
CA ARG A 64 -0.06 -13.60 -3.30
C ARG A 64 1.00 -14.64 -3.62
N ALA A 65 2.22 -14.23 -3.98
CA ALA A 65 3.33 -15.15 -4.23
C ALA A 65 3.62 -16.04 -3.00
N ASP A 66 3.49 -15.50 -1.80
CA ASP A 66 3.62 -16.25 -0.55
C ASP A 66 2.49 -17.28 -0.34
N ARG A 67 1.30 -17.09 -0.96
CA ARG A 67 0.18 -18.04 -0.90
C ARG A 67 0.36 -19.23 -1.84
N GLU A 68 1.06 -19.04 -2.96
CA GLU A 68 1.34 -20.10 -3.95
C GLU A 68 2.53 -20.99 -3.54
N ASN A 69 3.36 -20.53 -2.60
CA ASN A 69 4.53 -21.24 -2.07
C ASN A 69 4.24 -22.01 -0.75
N LEU A 70 2.97 -22.14 -0.36
CA LEU A 70 2.49 -22.88 0.83
C LEU A 70 1.78 -24.16 0.40
#